data_AF-A0A965NAI8-F1
#
_entry.id   AF-A0A965NAI8-F1
#
_cell.length_a   1.000
_cell.length_b   1.000
_cell.length_c   1.000
_cell.angle_alpha   90.00
_cell.angle_beta   90.00
_cell.angle_gamma   90.00
#
_symmetry.space_group_name_H-M   'P 1'
#
loop_
_entity.id
_entity.type
_entity.pdbx_description
1 polymer ?
#
loop_
_entity_poly.entity_id
_entity_poly.type
_entity_poly.pdbx_seq_one_letter_code
_entity_poly.pdbx_strand_id
1 'polypeptide(L)'
;MPLLDMKDYNSAPVIPGSKKVWFLNGDLVRVHHLNKSNGIMSVYNITKDQLESCLISDFKRNRERAYTVGETAQLVNRHKKYLPNLMKRGIIPHPMGSQKGGATGWQVRSYYSESQVRDIRDILASYHMGRPRKDKLITNDVTPSSQELTRRMGDGILTYTRTEDGRFIPVWSESI
;
A
#
# COMPACT_ATOMS: atom_id res chain seq x y z
N MET A 1 10.59 3.80 12.55
CA MET A 1 9.27 4.06 13.16
C MET A 1 8.89 2.85 13.97
N PRO A 2 8.61 3.02 15.27
CA PRO A 2 8.14 1.95 16.14
C PRO A 2 6.76 1.41 15.68
N LEU A 3 6.39 0.23 16.18
CA LEU A 3 5.02 -0.26 16.05
C LEU A 3 4.09 0.69 16.79
N LEU A 4 2.96 1.04 16.18
CA LEU A 4 1.95 1.89 16.80
C LEU A 4 0.86 1.01 17.42
N ASP A 5 0.29 1.49 18.53
CA ASP A 5 -0.98 0.97 19.02
C ASP A 5 -2.07 1.22 17.96
N MET A 6 -3.11 0.39 17.92
CA MET A 6 -4.13 0.46 16.86
C MET A 6 -4.89 1.79 16.90
N LYS A 7 -5.06 2.39 18.08
CA LYS A 7 -5.65 3.72 18.23
C LYS A 7 -4.81 4.80 17.56
N ASP A 8 -3.50 4.75 17.76
CA ASP A 8 -2.55 5.70 17.16
C ASP A 8 -2.39 5.47 15.66
N TYR A 9 -2.44 4.22 15.22
CA TYR A 9 -2.46 3.86 13.80
C TYR A 9 -3.67 4.49 13.09
N ASN A 10 -4.86 4.37 13.69
CA ASN A 10 -6.11 4.88 13.11
C ASN A 10 -6.23 6.41 13.14
N SER A 11 -5.53 7.08 14.06
CA SER A 11 -5.46 8.55 14.11
C SER A 11 -4.38 9.14 13.20
N ALA A 12 -3.41 8.34 12.77
CA ALA A 12 -2.31 8.80 11.92
C ALA A 12 -2.77 9.28 10.51
N PRO A 13 -2.09 10.26 9.92
CA PRO A 13 -2.50 10.89 8.66
C PRO A 13 -2.36 9.95 7.46
N VAL A 14 -3.28 10.06 6.50
CA VAL A 14 -3.31 9.28 5.27
C VAL A 14 -1.96 9.33 4.54
N ILE A 15 -1.54 8.19 3.99
CA ILE A 15 -0.33 8.07 3.17
C ILE A 15 -0.77 8.04 1.70
N PRO A 16 -0.58 9.13 0.94
CA PRO A 16 -1.07 9.22 -0.44
C PRO A 16 -0.22 8.43 -1.46
N GLY A 17 0.95 7.92 -1.04
CA GLY A 17 1.94 7.31 -1.91
C GLY A 17 2.74 8.31 -2.74
N SER A 18 3.54 7.80 -3.67
CA SER A 18 4.38 8.60 -4.55
C SER A 18 3.54 9.42 -5.53
N LYS A 19 3.80 10.73 -5.60
CA LYS A 19 3.15 11.64 -6.57
C LYS A 19 3.80 11.60 -7.96
N LYS A 20 5.03 11.08 -8.06
CA LYS A 20 5.85 11.13 -9.28
C LYS A 20 5.91 9.80 -10.04
N VAL A 21 5.72 8.70 -9.31
CA VAL A 21 5.88 7.34 -9.82
C VAL A 21 4.59 6.58 -9.52
N TRP A 22 4.13 5.83 -10.50
CA TRP A 22 2.88 5.09 -10.47
C TRP A 22 3.14 3.67 -10.97
N PHE A 23 2.23 2.75 -10.68
CA PHE A 23 2.20 1.45 -11.33
C PHE A 23 1.16 1.46 -12.44
N LEU A 24 1.50 0.89 -13.59
CA LEU A 24 0.57 0.68 -14.70
C LEU A 24 0.75 -0.75 -15.21
N ASN A 25 -0.29 -1.58 -15.08
CA ASN A 25 -0.26 -2.99 -15.46
C ASN A 25 0.93 -3.79 -14.89
N GLY A 26 1.33 -3.46 -13.65
CA GLY A 26 2.46 -4.10 -12.97
C GLY A 26 3.83 -3.47 -13.22
N ASP A 27 3.96 -2.55 -14.18
CA ASP A 27 5.22 -1.84 -14.45
C ASP A 27 5.32 -0.52 -13.69
N LEU A 28 6.55 -0.14 -13.32
CA LEU A 28 6.84 1.16 -12.74
C LEU A 28 6.91 2.24 -13.81
N VAL A 29 6.10 3.27 -13.68
CA VAL A 29 5.99 4.32 -14.67
C VAL A 29 6.08 5.72 -14.07
N ARG A 30 6.61 6.68 -14.82
CA ARG A 30 6.63 8.11 -14.47
C ARG A 30 5.99 8.95 -15.55
N VAL A 31 5.24 9.97 -15.16
CA VAL A 31 4.66 10.92 -16.11
C VAL A 31 5.80 11.70 -16.79
N HIS A 32 5.81 11.70 -18.13
CA HIS A 32 6.82 12.43 -18.91
C HIS A 32 6.24 13.72 -19.49
N HIS A 33 5.13 13.62 -20.22
CA HIS A 33 4.49 14.78 -20.84
C HIS A 33 2.98 14.59 -20.94
N LEU A 34 2.24 15.69 -20.81
CA LEU A 34 0.78 15.70 -20.84
C LEU A 34 0.29 16.65 -21.94
N ASN A 35 -0.30 16.09 -22.99
CA ASN A 35 -1.02 16.87 -24.00
C ASN A 35 -2.51 16.89 -23.65
N LYS A 36 -2.93 17.96 -22.96
CA LYS A 36 -4.32 18.13 -22.53
C LYS A 36 -5.30 18.25 -23.68
N SER A 37 -4.91 18.89 -24.78
CA SER A 37 -5.78 19.15 -25.94
C SER A 37 -6.19 17.87 -26.64
N ASN A 38 -5.25 16.93 -26.79
CA ASN A 38 -5.51 15.65 -27.46
C ASN A 38 -5.97 14.55 -26.48
N GLY A 39 -5.94 14.81 -25.18
CA GLY A 39 -6.27 13.79 -24.17
C GLY A 39 -5.22 12.69 -24.02
N ILE A 40 -4.02 12.87 -24.59
CA ILE A 40 -2.93 11.88 -24.61
C ILE A 40 -1.87 12.25 -23.58
N MET A 41 -1.37 11.25 -22.86
CA MET A 41 -0.27 11.39 -21.94
C MET A 41 0.86 10.44 -22.34
N SER A 42 2.07 11.00 -22.44
CA SER A 42 3.29 10.22 -22.60
C SER A 42 3.85 9.89 -21.23
N VAL A 43 4.08 8.61 -21.02
CA VAL A 43 4.56 8.02 -19.78
C VAL A 43 5.88 7.32 -20.08
N TYR A 44 6.87 7.50 -19.22
CA TYR A 44 8.12 6.76 -19.31
C TYR A 44 8.05 5.54 -18.39
N ASN A 45 8.12 4.36 -19.00
CA ASN A 45 8.17 3.08 -18.31
C ASN A 45 9.61 2.82 -17.85
N ILE A 46 9.81 2.82 -16.54
CA ILE A 46 11.14 2.70 -15.91
C ILE A 46 11.64 1.26 -15.98
N THR A 47 10.74 0.27 -15.88
CA THR A 47 11.14 -1.14 -15.92
C THR A 47 11.56 -1.55 -17.34
N LYS A 48 10.81 -1.10 -18.35
CA LYS A 48 11.09 -1.39 -19.76
C LYS A 48 12.05 -0.41 -20.43
N ASP A 49 12.31 0.75 -19.83
CA ASP A 49 13.18 1.80 -20.38
C ASP A 49 12.65 2.32 -21.74
N GLN A 50 11.35 2.58 -21.81
CA GLN A 50 10.64 2.98 -23.03
C GLN A 50 9.62 4.09 -22.75
N LEU A 51 9.31 4.89 -23.77
CA LEU A 51 8.27 5.91 -23.71
C LEU A 51 6.99 5.38 -24.35
N GLU A 52 5.94 5.28 -23.55
CA GLU A 52 4.63 4.79 -23.95
C GLU A 52 3.64 5.97 -23.99
N SER A 53 2.73 5.98 -24.96
CA SER A 53 1.66 6.97 -25.01
C SER A 53 0.32 6.29 -24.72
N CYS A 54 -0.43 6.84 -23.78
CA CYS A 54 -1.73 6.33 -23.37
C CYS A 54 -2.74 7.47 -23.20
N LEU A 55 -4.04 7.13 -23.28
CA LEU A 55 -5.10 8.09 -22.98
C LEU A 55 -5.08 8.46 -21.49
N ILE A 56 -5.37 9.73 -21.18
CA ILE A 56 -5.40 10.23 -19.79
C ILE A 56 -6.47 9.51 -18.97
N SER A 57 -7.63 9.22 -19.57
CA SER A 57 -8.74 8.51 -18.92
C SER A 57 -8.32 7.11 -18.47
N ASP A 58 -7.70 6.35 -19.37
CA ASP A 58 -7.23 4.99 -19.08
C ASP A 58 -6.14 4.99 -18.02
N PHE A 59 -5.20 5.94 -18.09
CA PHE A 59 -4.18 6.07 -17.06
C PHE A 59 -4.78 6.37 -15.70
N LYS A 60 -5.77 7.28 -15.60
CA LYS A 60 -6.39 7.60 -14.31
C LYS A 60 -7.14 6.42 -13.70
N ARG A 61 -7.76 5.57 -14.53
CA ARG A 61 -8.54 4.41 -14.10
C ARG A 61 -7.66 3.22 -13.70
N ASN A 62 -6.61 2.95 -14.47
CA ASN A 62 -5.83 1.72 -14.35
C ASN A 62 -4.53 1.90 -13.56
N ARG A 63 -4.11 3.14 -13.25
CA ARG A 63 -2.93 3.37 -12.44
C ARG A 63 -3.16 2.90 -11.01
N GLU A 64 -2.12 2.34 -10.42
CA GLU A 64 -2.05 2.07 -8.99
C GLU A 64 -1.04 3.01 -8.32
N ARG A 65 -1.31 3.36 -7.06
CA ARG A 65 -0.39 4.15 -6.24
C ARG A 65 0.88 3.33 -5.97
N ALA A 66 2.03 4.01 -6.02
CA ALA A 66 3.31 3.40 -5.67
C ALA A 66 3.72 3.82 -4.25
N TYR A 67 3.90 2.83 -3.37
CA TYR A 67 4.33 3.04 -1.99
C TYR A 67 5.77 2.58 -1.81
N THR A 68 6.61 3.39 -1.18
CA THR A 68 7.96 2.96 -0.81
C THR A 68 7.90 1.87 0.27
N VAL A 69 8.95 1.06 0.39
CA VAL A 69 9.05 0.05 1.46
C VAL A 69 8.81 0.64 2.86
N GLY A 70 9.22 1.89 3.09
CA GLY A 70 9.00 2.57 4.37
C GLY A 70 7.56 3.01 4.60
N GLU A 71 6.83 3.38 3.55
CA GLU A 71 5.40 3.71 3.58
C GLU A 71 4.57 2.43 3.72
N THR A 72 4.88 1.39 2.95
CA THR A 72 4.24 0.07 3.10
C THR A 72 4.37 -0.45 4.52
N ALA A 73 5.57 -0.34 5.13
CA ALA A 73 5.76 -0.72 6.53
C ALA A 73 4.82 0.01 7.48
N GLN A 74 4.61 1.32 7.27
CA GLN A 74 3.67 2.11 8.07
C GLN A 74 2.22 1.72 7.81
N LEU A 75 1.87 1.40 6.56
CA LEU A 75 0.52 0.95 6.18
C LEU A 75 0.17 -0.41 6.77
N VAL A 76 1.13 -1.34 6.90
CA VAL A 76 0.86 -2.67 7.49
C VAL A 76 1.12 -2.72 9.00
N ASN A 77 1.32 -1.55 9.64
CA ASN A 77 1.70 -1.40 11.04
C ASN A 77 2.88 -2.30 11.45
N ARG A 78 3.98 -2.27 10.67
CA ARG A 78 5.22 -3.00 10.95
C ARG A 78 6.43 -2.09 11.00
N HIS A 79 7.42 -2.47 11.81
CA HIS A 79 8.69 -1.77 11.84
C HIS A 79 9.44 -1.95 10.51
N LYS A 80 9.96 -0.86 9.91
CA LYS A 80 10.67 -0.87 8.61
C LYS A 80 11.77 -1.92 8.49
N LYS A 81 12.54 -2.18 9.57
CA LYS A 81 13.60 -3.20 9.59
C LYS A 81 13.09 -4.64 9.43
N TYR A 82 11.81 -4.89 9.67
CA TYR A 82 11.24 -6.24 9.63
C TYR A 82 10.94 -6.70 8.20
N LEU A 83 10.51 -5.79 7.31
CA LEU A 83 10.14 -6.15 5.94
C LEU A 83 11.30 -6.81 5.16
N PRO A 84 12.55 -6.29 5.17
CA PRO A 84 13.65 -6.95 4.47
C PRO A 84 13.88 -8.41 4.89
N ASN A 85 13.66 -8.73 6.17
CA ASN A 85 13.78 -10.10 6.66
C ASN A 85 12.64 -10.99 6.11
N LEU A 86 11.40 -10.48 6.09
CA LEU A 86 10.26 -11.19 5.50
C LEU A 86 10.46 -11.45 4.00
N MET A 87 11.01 -10.48 3.26
CA MET A 87 11.36 -10.63 1.85
C MET A 87 12.41 -11.72 1.67
N LYS A 88 13.49 -11.68 2.46
CA LYS A 88 14.59 -12.67 2.40
C LYS A 88 14.11 -14.09 2.70
N ARG A 89 13.07 -14.23 3.53
CA ARG A 89 12.41 -15.51 3.84
C ARG A 89 11.39 -15.94 2.78
N GLY A 90 11.10 -15.11 1.79
CA GLY A 90 10.09 -15.38 0.76
C GLY A 90 8.65 -15.32 1.26
N ILE A 91 8.40 -14.72 2.42
CA ILE A 91 7.04 -14.61 2.98
C ILE A 91 6.24 -13.52 2.26
N ILE A 92 6.89 -12.39 1.99
CA ILE A 92 6.29 -11.28 1.25
C ILE A 92 7.03 -11.10 -0.08
N PRO A 93 6.33 -10.65 -1.15
CA PRO A 93 6.98 -10.38 -2.42
C PRO A 93 8.06 -9.30 -2.28
N HIS A 94 9.07 -9.36 -3.16
CA HIS A 94 10.05 -8.29 -3.27
C HIS A 94 9.41 -7.04 -3.91
N PRO A 95 9.82 -5.83 -3.47
CA PRO A 95 9.38 -4.60 -4.10
C PRO A 95 10.03 -4.47 -5.47
N MET A 96 9.41 -3.69 -6.35
CA MET A 96 9.97 -3.38 -7.65
C MET A 96 10.92 -2.19 -7.56
N GLY A 97 12.16 -2.37 -8.01
CA GLY A 97 13.15 -1.29 -8.05
C GLY A 97 12.88 -0.30 -9.18
N SER A 98 13.20 0.97 -8.95
CA SER A 98 13.12 2.04 -9.95
C SER A 98 14.32 2.02 -10.91
N GLN A 99 14.57 0.87 -11.53
CA GLN A 99 15.61 0.65 -12.53
C GLN A 99 15.09 -0.23 -13.66
N LYS A 100 15.84 -0.26 -14.77
CA LYS A 100 15.59 -1.18 -15.88
C LYS A 100 15.56 -2.62 -15.39
N GLY A 101 14.54 -3.37 -15.80
CA GLY A 101 14.28 -4.74 -15.34
C GLY A 101 13.76 -4.84 -13.91
N GLY A 102 13.43 -3.73 -13.23
CA GLY A 102 12.87 -3.74 -11.88
C GLY A 102 13.85 -4.16 -10.78
N ALA A 103 15.16 -4.19 -11.07
CA ALA A 103 16.19 -4.62 -10.13
C ALA A 103 16.27 -3.69 -8.91
N THR A 104 16.41 -4.30 -7.73
CA THR A 104 16.66 -3.58 -6.48
C THR A 104 18.17 -3.42 -6.27
N GLY A 105 18.61 -2.36 -5.59
CA GLY A 105 20.03 -2.09 -5.40
C GLY A 105 20.30 -1.01 -4.37
N TRP A 106 21.59 -0.80 -4.07
CA TRP A 106 22.01 0.26 -3.16
C TRP A 106 21.64 1.63 -3.75
N GLN A 107 21.05 2.50 -2.93
CA GLN A 107 20.50 3.81 -3.33
C GLN A 107 19.35 3.78 -4.36
N VAL A 108 18.87 2.59 -4.75
CA VAL A 108 17.72 2.44 -5.64
C VAL A 108 16.43 2.45 -4.83
N ARG A 109 15.56 3.43 -5.11
CA ARG A 109 14.22 3.43 -4.51
C ARG A 109 13.41 2.27 -5.07
N SER A 110 12.76 1.54 -4.18
CA SER A 110 11.91 0.41 -4.52
C SER A 110 10.50 0.64 -4.00
N TYR A 111 9.51 0.18 -4.75
CA TYR A 111 8.11 0.47 -4.52
C TYR A 111 7.25 -0.81 -4.56
N TYR A 112 6.15 -0.78 -3.83
CA TYR A 112 5.04 -1.72 -3.91
C TYR A 112 3.84 -1.04 -4.55
N SER A 113 3.10 -1.78 -5.36
CA SER A 113 1.80 -1.34 -5.88
C SER A 113 0.74 -1.40 -4.78
N GLU A 114 -0.39 -0.75 -4.99
CA GLU A 114 -1.51 -0.77 -4.04
C GLU A 114 -2.04 -2.19 -3.80
N SER A 115 -2.20 -2.96 -4.89
CA SER A 115 -2.57 -4.38 -4.84
C SER A 115 -1.59 -5.19 -3.97
N GLN A 116 -0.29 -5.04 -4.20
CA GLN A 116 0.74 -5.73 -3.42
C GLN A 116 0.71 -5.35 -1.92
N VAL A 117 0.39 -4.10 -1.58
CA VAL A 117 0.26 -3.70 -0.17
C VAL A 117 -0.91 -4.43 0.51
N ARG A 118 -2.04 -4.59 -0.19
CA ARG A 118 -3.19 -5.37 0.31
C ARG A 118 -2.83 -6.84 0.48
N ASP A 119 -2.15 -7.44 -0.50
CA ASP A 119 -1.69 -8.82 -0.44
C ASP A 119 -0.73 -9.04 0.74
N ILE A 120 0.23 -8.14 0.95
CA ILE A 120 1.16 -8.19 2.08
C ILE A 120 0.39 -8.13 3.40
N ARG A 121 -0.63 -7.27 3.50
CA ARG A 121 -1.48 -7.19 4.69
C ARG A 121 -2.22 -8.51 4.94
N ASP A 122 -2.77 -9.14 3.91
CA ASP A 122 -3.51 -10.40 4.04
C ASP A 122 -2.59 -11.55 4.43
N ILE A 123 -1.40 -11.64 3.83
CA ILE A 123 -0.34 -12.57 4.24
C ILE A 123 -0.01 -12.36 5.72
N LEU A 124 0.20 -11.12 6.16
CA LEU A 124 0.52 -10.81 7.55
C LEU A 124 -0.62 -11.12 8.52
N ALA A 125 -1.87 -10.91 8.10
CA ALA A 125 -3.06 -11.23 8.88
C ALA A 125 -3.22 -12.74 9.10
N SER A 126 -2.76 -13.56 8.16
CA SER A 126 -2.79 -15.02 8.28
C SER A 126 -1.84 -15.59 9.34
N TYR A 127 -0.84 -14.82 9.79
CA TYR A 127 0.10 -15.28 10.80
C TYR A 127 -0.46 -15.16 12.22
N HIS A 128 -0.40 -16.26 12.96
CA HIS A 128 -0.62 -16.25 14.40
C HIS A 128 0.59 -15.60 15.10
N MET A 129 0.34 -14.67 16.01
CA MET A 129 1.39 -14.09 16.83
C MET A 129 1.60 -14.89 18.12
N GLY A 130 2.84 -15.29 18.38
CA GLY A 130 3.19 -16.09 19.55
C GLY A 130 3.04 -17.60 19.34
N ARG A 131 2.80 -18.35 20.42
CA ARG A 131 2.68 -19.81 20.37
C ARG A 131 1.34 -20.19 19.73
N PRO A 132 1.32 -20.99 18.65
CA PRO A 132 0.08 -21.43 18.03
C PRO A 132 -0.85 -22.10 19.04
N ARG A 133 -2.13 -21.71 18.99
CA ARG A 133 -3.17 -22.27 19.85
C ARG A 133 -3.53 -23.69 19.42
N LYS A 134 -4.03 -24.50 20.36
CA LYS A 134 -4.42 -25.90 20.13
C LYS A 134 -5.59 -26.04 19.13
N ASP A 135 -6.46 -25.04 19.08
CA ASP A 135 -7.63 -24.94 18.20
C ASP A 135 -7.29 -24.46 16.77
N LYS A 136 -6.02 -24.13 16.51
CA LYS A 136 -5.51 -23.60 15.22
C LYS A 136 -6.15 -22.28 14.77
N LEU A 137 -6.87 -21.57 15.65
CA LEU A 137 -7.42 -20.25 15.32
C LEU A 137 -6.30 -19.20 15.34
N ILE A 138 -6.32 -18.31 14.34
CA ILE A 138 -5.35 -17.23 14.21
C ILE A 138 -5.80 -16.07 15.09
N THR A 139 -4.87 -15.52 15.88
CA THR A 139 -5.08 -14.33 16.68
C THR A 139 -4.00 -13.34 16.29
N ASN A 140 -4.41 -12.24 15.68
CA ASN A 140 -3.54 -11.15 15.25
C ASN A 140 -4.27 -9.83 15.48
N ASP A 141 -3.79 -9.07 16.45
CA ASP A 141 -4.32 -7.80 16.90
C ASP A 141 -3.46 -6.60 16.46
N VAL A 142 -2.33 -6.84 15.79
CA VAL A 142 -1.39 -5.79 15.36
C VAL A 142 -1.53 -5.44 13.89
N THR A 143 -1.89 -6.40 13.04
CA THR A 143 -2.10 -6.15 11.61
C THR A 143 -3.44 -5.45 11.40
N PRO A 144 -3.47 -4.32 10.67
CA PRO A 144 -4.69 -3.54 10.49
C PRO A 144 -5.76 -4.30 9.69
N SER A 145 -7.02 -3.96 9.93
CA SER A 145 -8.15 -4.44 9.15
C SER A 145 -8.05 -3.97 7.68
N SER A 146 -8.75 -4.62 6.74
CA SER A 146 -8.76 -4.18 5.33
C SER A 146 -9.35 -2.78 5.20
N GLN A 147 -10.35 -2.46 6.03
CA GLN A 147 -10.99 -1.14 6.07
C GLN A 147 -10.05 -0.08 6.64
N GLU A 148 -9.33 -0.40 7.73
CA GLU A 148 -8.32 0.46 8.32
C GLU A 148 -7.19 0.79 7.33
N LEU A 149 -6.73 -0.21 6.57
CA LEU A 149 -5.75 -0.03 5.51
C LEU A 149 -6.30 0.88 4.39
N THR A 150 -7.52 0.63 3.90
CA THR A 150 -8.15 1.45 2.85
C THR A 150 -8.31 2.91 3.26
N ARG A 151 -8.69 3.17 4.51
CA ARG A 151 -8.71 4.52 5.07
C ARG A 151 -7.31 5.14 5.05
N ARG A 152 -6.30 4.42 5.52
CA ARG A 152 -4.92 4.91 5.61
C ARG A 152 -4.28 5.16 4.26
N MET A 153 -4.72 4.48 3.21
CA MET A 153 -4.36 4.75 1.82
C MET A 153 -5.10 5.97 1.25
N GLY A 154 -6.30 6.29 1.74
CA GLY A 154 -7.04 7.51 1.43
C GLY A 154 -8.30 7.31 0.60
N ASP A 155 -8.74 6.06 0.41
CA ASP A 155 -9.92 5.73 -0.40
C ASP A 155 -11.17 5.44 0.45
N GLY A 156 -11.00 5.30 1.78
CA GLY A 156 -12.09 5.03 2.72
C GLY A 156 -12.43 6.23 3.62
N ILE A 157 -13.73 6.49 3.80
CA ILE A 157 -14.25 7.40 4.83
C ILE A 157 -14.44 6.60 6.12
N LEU A 158 -13.93 7.09 7.24
CA LEU A 158 -14.27 6.50 8.54
C LEU A 158 -15.61 7.09 9.00
N THR A 159 -16.65 6.28 8.99
CA THR A 159 -17.95 6.68 9.55
C THR A 159 -17.88 6.59 11.07
N TYR A 160 -17.97 7.75 11.74
CA TYR A 160 -18.13 7.80 13.18
C TYR A 160 -19.61 7.90 13.52
N THR A 161 -20.11 7.01 14.36
CA THR A 161 -21.42 7.21 15.00
C THR A 161 -21.20 7.86 16.35
N ARG A 162 -21.86 9.00 16.56
CA ARG A 162 -21.92 9.69 17.85
C ARG A 162 -22.91 8.93 18.72
N THR A 163 -22.44 8.37 19.83
CA THR A 163 -23.32 7.80 20.87
C THR A 163 -23.98 8.94 21.66
N GLU A 164 -25.10 8.66 22.33
CA GLU A 164 -25.85 9.65 23.14
C GLU A 164 -24.96 10.33 24.20
N ASP A 165 -23.95 9.62 24.71
CA ASP A 165 -22.92 10.13 25.63
C ASP A 165 -21.85 11.05 24.97
N GLY A 166 -22.00 11.39 23.69
CA GLY A 166 -21.08 12.25 22.95
C GLY A 166 -19.74 11.60 22.57
N ARG A 167 -19.58 10.30 22.77
CA ARG A 167 -18.39 9.54 22.35
C ARG A 167 -18.48 9.18 20.86
N PHE A 168 -17.38 9.36 20.14
CA PHE A 168 -17.27 8.96 18.74
C PHE A 168 -16.79 7.52 18.66
N ILE A 169 -17.66 6.62 18.21
CA ILE A 169 -17.32 5.22 17.99
C ILE A 169 -17.18 5.02 16.47
N PRO A 170 -16.03 4.53 15.97
CA PRO A 170 -15.91 4.15 14.57
C PRO A 170 -16.86 2.98 14.29
N VAL A 171 -17.79 3.15 13.36
CA VAL A 171 -18.68 2.06 12.92
C VAL A 171 -18.00 1.28 11.81
N TRP A 172 -17.66 0.03 12.09
CA TRP A 172 -16.99 -0.89 11.17
C TRP A 172 -17.96 -1.82 10.41
N SER A 173 -19.27 -1.60 10.52
CA SER A 173 -20.29 -2.43 9.86
C SER A 173 -20.84 -1.73 8.62
N GLU A 174 -20.38 -2.15 7.44
CA GLU A 174 -21.29 -2.26 6.30
C GLU A 174 -22.12 -3.52 6.55
N SER A 175 -23.27 -3.36 7.19
CA SER A 175 -24.34 -4.35 7.08
C SER A 175 -24.84 -4.28 5.64
N ILE A 176 -24.58 -5.31 4.84
CA ILE A 176 -25.36 -5.59 3.63
C ILE A 176 -26.70 -6.19 4.08
#